data_AF-A0A5B8SVX5-F1
#
_entry.id   AF-A0A5B8SVX5-F1
#
_cell.length_a   1.000
_cell.length_b   1.000
_cell.length_c   1.000
_cell.angle_alpha   90.00
_cell.angle_beta   90.00
_cell.angle_gamma   90.00
#
_symmetry.space_group_name_H-M   'P 1'
#
loop_
_entity.id
_entity.type
_entity.pdbx_description
1 polymer ?
#
loop_
_entity_poly.entity_id
_entity_poly.type
_entity_poly.pdbx_seq_one_letter_code
_entity_poly.pdbx_strand_id
1 'polypeptide(L)' 'MTQSEYQYVIDELDRLIIDSRALMKRFEATGMEKKMAQDYQLLEDNLVRALKDQRRYTLAMLEADGVFLPSSMA' A
#
# COMPACT_ATOMS: atom_id res chain seq x y z
N MET A 1 -12.51 7.30 -11.29
CA MET A 1 -12.47 8.12 -10.07
C MET A 1 -11.96 9.49 -10.47
N THR A 2 -12.37 10.55 -9.77
CA THR A 2 -11.75 11.86 -9.94
C THR A 2 -10.33 11.83 -9.37
N GLN A 3 -9.50 12.81 -9.74
CA GLN A 3 -8.17 12.96 -9.15
C GLN A 3 -8.23 13.05 -7.61
N SER A 4 -9.21 13.77 -7.06
CA SER A 4 -9.39 13.89 -5.61
C SER A 4 -9.78 12.57 -4.94
N GLU A 5 -10.58 11.73 -5.60
CA GLU A 5 -10.93 10.39 -5.12
C GLU A 5 -9.70 9.47 -5.15
N TYR A 6 -8.88 9.52 -6.20
CA TYR A 6 -7.62 8.78 -6.26
C TYR A 6 -6.67 9.20 -5.15
N GLN A 7 -6.46 10.51 -4.97
CA GLN A 7 -5.58 11.04 -3.93
C GLN A 7 -6.04 10.60 -2.54
N TYR A 8 -7.35 10.67 -2.26
CA TYR A 8 -7.90 10.20 -0.99
C TYR A 8 -7.56 8.72 -0.72
N VAL A 9 -7.75 7.84 -1.72
CA VAL A 9 -7.42 6.42 -1.57
C VAL A 9 -5.91 6.21 -1.36
N ILE A 10 -5.07 6.94 -2.08
CA ILE A 10 -3.61 6.87 -1.92
C ILE A 10 -3.19 7.30 -0.50
N ASP A 11 -3.77 8.38 0.03
CA ASP A 11 -3.48 8.89 1.37
C ASP A 11 -3.88 7.90 2.47
N GLU A 12 -5.05 7.25 2.33
CA GLU A 12 -5.48 6.22 3.28
C GLU A 12 -4.58 4.97 3.22
N LEU A 13 -4.13 4.57 2.02
CA LEU A 13 -3.16 3.49 1.86
C LEU A 13 -1.80 3.83 2.47
N ASP A 14 -1.33 5.07 2.34
CA ASP A 14 -0.11 5.54 2.98
C ASP A 14 -0.18 5.44 4.51
N ARG A 15 -1.30 5.86 5.11
CA ARG A 15 -1.51 5.72 6.56
C ARG A 15 -1.50 4.26 6.99
N LEU A 16 -2.22 3.39 6.27
CA LEU A 16 -2.24 1.95 6.53
C LEU A 16 -0.83 1.33 6.47
N ILE A 17 -0.02 1.72 5.48
CA ILE A 17 1.36 1.24 5.32
C ILE A 17 2.24 1.69 6.50
N ILE A 18 2.13 2.96 6.90
CA ILE A 18 2.89 3.52 8.03
C ILE A 18 2.52 2.78 9.32
N ASP A 19 1.24 2.62 9.60
CA ASP A 19 0.75 1.97 10.82
C ASP A 19 1.13 0.49 10.86
N SER A 20 1.02 -0.21 9.72
CA SER A 20 1.41 -1.63 9.61
C SER A 20 2.91 -1.81 9.90
N ARG A 21 3.77 -0.96 9.32
CA ARG A 21 5.21 -1.00 9.59
C ARG A 21 5.54 -0.67 11.04
N ALA A 22 4.82 0.27 11.65
CA ALA A 22 5.00 0.60 13.08
C ALA A 22 4.60 -0.59 13.97
N LEU A 23 3.52 -1.29 13.63
CA LEU A 23 3.08 -2.48 14.35
C LEU A 23 4.06 -3.64 14.19
N MET A 24 4.57 -3.91 12.98
CA MET A 24 5.58 -4.94 12.74
C MET A 24 6.83 -4.72 13.60
N LYS A 25 7.34 -3.47 13.68
CA LYS A 25 8.46 -3.12 14.56
C LYS A 25 8.18 -3.43 16.03
N ARG A 26 6.94 -3.22 16.50
CA ARG A 26 6.55 -3.58 17.88
C ARG A 26 6.48 -5.08 18.09
N PHE A 27 6.02 -5.84 17.08
CA PHE A 27 6.02 -7.29 17.13
C PHE A 27 7.46 -7.82 17.27
N GLU A 28 8.35 -7.39 16.38
CA GLU A 28 9.77 -7.76 16.38
C GLU A 28 10.48 -7.37 17.69
N ALA A 29 10.22 -6.17 18.22
CA ALA A 29 10.84 -5.71 19.46
C ALA A 29 10.41 -6.52 20.70
N THR A 30 9.29 -7.23 20.63
CA THR A 30 8.70 -7.98 21.76
C THR A 30 8.80 -9.50 21.59
N GLY A 31 9.35 -9.97 20.46
CA GLY A 31 9.38 -11.39 20.10
C GLY A 31 8.01 -11.94 19.68
N MET A 32 7.02 -11.08 19.44
CA MET A 32 5.66 -11.49 19.04
C MET A 32 5.61 -11.99 17.61
N GLU A 33 6.54 -11.60 16.74
CA GLU A 33 6.67 -12.14 15.38
C GLU A 33 6.83 -13.67 15.39
N LYS A 34 7.50 -14.22 16.41
CA LYS A 34 7.66 -15.67 16.60
C LYS A 34 6.49 -16.29 17.35
N LYS A 35 6.01 -15.63 18.42
CA LYS A 35 4.92 -16.14 19.27
C LYS A 35 3.57 -16.14 18.56
N MET A 36 3.38 -15.21 17.63
CA MET A 36 2.16 -14.96 16.87
C MET A 36 2.47 -14.95 15.38
N ALA A 37 3.19 -15.98 14.91
CA ALA A 37 3.69 -16.03 13.54
C ALA A 37 2.59 -15.95 12.47
N GLN A 38 1.40 -16.49 12.75
CA GLN A 38 0.25 -16.39 11.83
C GLN A 38 -0.26 -14.95 11.73
N ASP A 39 -0.40 -14.25 12.86
CA ASP A 39 -0.83 -12.85 12.87
C ASP A 39 0.20 -11.93 12.23
N TYR A 40 1.49 -12.20 12.47
CA TYR A 40 2.57 -11.46 11.84
C TYR A 40 2.58 -11.68 10.31
N GLN A 41 2.38 -12.91 9.84
CA GLN A 41 2.24 -13.19 8.40
C GLN A 41 1.03 -12.48 7.79
N LEU A 42 -0.11 -12.44 8.49
CA LEU A 42 -1.29 -11.68 8.03
C LEU A 42 -1.00 -10.19 7.92
N LEU A 43 -0.22 -9.63 8.85
CA LEU A 43 0.21 -8.23 8.82
C LEU A 43 1.14 -7.96 7.63
N GLU A 44 2.09 -8.85 7.35
CA GLU A 44 2.95 -8.78 6.16
C GLU A 44 2.14 -8.84 4.85
N ASP A 45 1.20 -9.79 4.75
CA ASP A 45 0.36 -9.94 3.57
C ASP A 45 -0.50 -8.69 3.32
N ASN A 46 -1.03 -8.08 4.39
CA ASN A 46 -1.77 -6.84 4.32
C ASN A 46 -0.89 -5.67 3.87
N LEU A 47 0.34 -5.58 4.39
CA LEU A 47 1.30 -4.56 3.95
C LEU A 47 1.64 -4.70 2.47
N VAL A 48 1.88 -5.93 1.99
CA VAL A 48 2.15 -6.20 0.57
C VAL A 48 0.96 -5.84 -0.30
N ARG A 49 -0.26 -6.17 0.13
CA ARG A 49 -1.50 -5.78 -0.57
C ARG A 49 -1.64 -4.26 -0.66
N ALA A 50 -1.45 -3.54 0.45
CA ALA A 50 -1.55 -2.09 0.50
C ALA A 50 -0.54 -1.40 -0.44
N LEU A 51 0.71 -1.88 -0.48
CA LEU A 51 1.73 -1.36 -1.41
C LEU A 51 1.36 -1.60 -2.89
N LYS A 52 0.82 -2.78 -3.21
CA LYS A 52 0.36 -3.09 -4.58
C LYS A 52 -0.82 -2.20 -4.98
N ASP A 53 -1.77 -2.01 -4.07
CA ASP A 53 -2.94 -1.18 -4.31
C ASP A 53 -2.55 0.30 -4.46
N GLN A 54 -1.65 0.81 -3.63
CA GLN A 54 -1.17 2.19 -3.73
C GLN A 54 -0.51 2.45 -5.08
N ARG A 55 0.36 1.53 -5.54
CA ARG A 55 0.95 1.61 -6.87
C ARG A 55 -0.12 1.61 -7.96
N ARG A 56 -1.13 0.74 -7.86
CA ARG A 56 -2.23 0.66 -8.83
C ARG A 56 -3.02 1.96 -8.89
N TYR A 57 -3.41 2.52 -7.75
CA TYR A 57 -4.17 3.78 -7.70
C TYR A 57 -3.35 4.98 -8.16
N THR A 58 -2.04 5.01 -7.86
CA THR A 58 -1.13 6.04 -8.36
C THR A 58 -1.04 6.00 -9.88
N LEU A 59 -0.85 4.82 -10.48
CA LEU A 59 -0.81 4.67 -11.94
C LEU A 59 -2.14 5.08 -12.59
N ALA A 60 -3.27 4.63 -12.02
CA ALA A 60 -4.59 4.99 -12.52
C ALA A 60 -4.85 6.51 -12.44
N MET A 61 -4.36 7.18 -11.40
CA MET A 61 -4.44 8.64 -11.28
C MET A 61 -3.63 9.34 -12.38
N LEU A 62 -2.39 8.88 -12.63
CA LEU A 62 -1.53 9.45 -13.69
C LEU A 62 -2.08 9.23 -15.11
N GLU A 63 -2.72 8.09 -15.34
CA GLU A 63 -3.44 7.80 -16.58
C GLU A 63 -4.67 8.70 -16.72
N ALA A 64 -5.44 8.90 -15.65
CA ALA A 64 -6.62 9.75 -15.63
C ALA A 64 -6.28 11.24 -15.80
N ASP A 65 -5.15 11.70 -15.27
CA ASP A 65 -4.66 13.07 -15.39
C ASP A 65 -4.04 13.36 -16.78
N GLY A 66 -3.99 12.38 -17.68
CA GLY A 66 -3.41 12.52 -19.02
C GLY A 66 -1.87 12.64 -19.04
N VAL A 67 -1.22 12.37 -17.92
CA VAL A 67 0.24 12.47 -17.76
C VAL A 67 0.94 11.19 -18.26
N PHE A 68 0.22 10.07 -18.38
CA PHE A 68 0.76 8.80 -18.85
C PHE A 68 0.22 8.43 -20.25
N LEU A 69 1.05 8.65 -21.29
CA LEU A 69 0.90 7.97 -22.59
C LEU A 69 1.77 6.70 -22.53
N PRO A 70 1.21 5.51 -22.28
CA PRO A 70 1.98 4.29 -22.44
C PRO A 70 2.37 4.15 -23.92
N SER A 71 3.67 3.97 -24.16
CA SER A 71 4.23 3.67 -25.48
C SER A 71 3.62 2.38 -26.04
N SER A 72 2.45 2.49 -26.65
CA SER A 72 1.91 1.54 -27.62
C SER A 72 1.73 2.28 -28.94
N MET A 73 2.84 2.84 -29.43
CA MET A 73 3.06 3.12 -30.84
C MET A 73 4.33 2.35 -31.23
N ALA A 74 4.13 1.08 -31.56
CA ALA A 74 4.97 0.24 -32.40
C ALA A 74 4.13 -0.96 -32.87
#